data_AF-A0A8B5ZF54-F1
#
_entry.id   AF-A0A8B5ZF54-F1
#
_cell.length_a   1.000
_cell.length_b   1.000
_cell.length_c   1.000
_cell.angle_alpha   90.00
_cell.angle_beta   90.00
_cell.angle_gamma   90.00
#
_symmetry.space_group_name_H-M   'P 1'
#
loop_
_entity.id
_entity.type
_entity.pdbx_description
1 polymer ?
#
loop_
_entity_poly.entity_id
_entity_poly.type
_entity_poly.pdbx_seq_one_letter_code
_entity_poly.pdbx_strand_id
1 'polypeptide(L)'
;MTEIDKNNLDRLKALFSLKCRCLYWAEYNKFYVKSNFFSDLNDEINMPLTYLLNDEFTNVIGRDGIGDLIAKCNEKNEYFDYLEIKNSNYDHNLIREDLKHIYVWGADKQIYMVLTRFIISAFSAFEFWMCKSYDIIKSNHKSKNSKLKKLESQLKKYVELYNDGNVEALDSLKHEIFAKTNSYVSSREKIDFVISKMNFVNLKDKEKLEKAKELVSFLFSFRNTIHNVMVNKSGKDYKIEINGTKVELLNNSAPNFENYAQFIHSLHLLIDLYCDLFMYLGGSVPNFHEITNEF
;
A
#
# COMPACT_ATOMS: atom_id res chain seq x y z
N MET A 1 12.63 -21.36 -30.73
CA MET A 1 11.76 -21.16 -29.56
C MET A 1 12.50 -20.25 -28.61
N THR A 2 11.99 -19.06 -28.39
CA THR A 2 12.48 -18.16 -27.34
C THR A 2 12.18 -18.81 -25.99
N GLU A 3 13.19 -18.92 -25.13
CA GLU A 3 13.05 -19.48 -23.77
C GLU A 3 12.33 -18.45 -22.89
N ILE A 4 11.53 -18.93 -21.93
CA ILE A 4 10.86 -18.08 -20.92
C ILE A 4 11.93 -17.31 -20.14
N ASP A 5 11.72 -16.02 -19.91
CA ASP A 5 12.68 -15.22 -19.16
C ASP A 5 12.74 -15.67 -17.70
N LYS A 6 13.96 -15.92 -17.21
CA LYS A 6 14.18 -16.46 -15.87
C LYS A 6 13.74 -15.49 -14.76
N ASN A 7 13.90 -14.18 -14.98
CA ASN A 7 13.53 -13.18 -13.98
C ASN A 7 12.01 -13.01 -13.91
N ASN A 8 11.33 -12.97 -15.06
CA ASN A 8 9.87 -12.94 -15.12
C ASN A 8 9.26 -14.22 -14.56
N LEU A 9 9.84 -15.38 -14.83
CA LEU A 9 9.42 -16.64 -14.22
C LEU A 9 9.54 -16.60 -12.68
N ASP A 10 10.62 -16.05 -12.14
CA ASP A 10 10.81 -15.94 -10.68
C ASP A 10 9.79 -14.96 -10.05
N ARG A 11 9.56 -13.81 -10.71
CA ARG A 11 8.53 -12.84 -10.31
C ARG A 11 7.13 -13.45 -10.33
N LEU A 12 6.79 -14.22 -11.38
CA LEU A 12 5.52 -14.94 -11.50
C LEU A 12 5.36 -15.97 -10.38
N LYS A 13 6.41 -16.75 -10.05
CA LYS A 13 6.38 -17.70 -8.93
C LYS A 13 6.13 -17.00 -7.60
N ALA A 14 6.77 -15.86 -7.35
CA ALA A 14 6.56 -15.08 -6.13
C ALA A 14 5.12 -14.55 -6.02
N LEU A 15 4.57 -14.00 -7.11
CA LEU A 15 3.18 -13.52 -7.16
C LEU A 15 2.16 -14.67 -7.02
N PHE A 16 2.41 -15.81 -7.65
CA PHE A 16 1.56 -17.00 -7.49
C PHE A 16 1.55 -17.51 -6.06
N SER A 17 2.73 -17.60 -5.42
CA SER A 17 2.83 -17.97 -4.01
C SER A 17 2.00 -17.03 -3.13
N LEU A 18 2.13 -15.72 -3.35
CA LEU A 18 1.37 -14.71 -2.62
C LEU A 18 -0.14 -14.87 -2.84
N LYS A 19 -0.56 -15.03 -4.10
CA LYS A 19 -1.96 -15.21 -4.49
C LYS A 19 -2.58 -16.47 -3.88
N CYS A 20 -1.87 -17.60 -3.94
CA CYS A 20 -2.31 -18.85 -3.31
C CYS A 20 -2.60 -18.66 -1.82
N ARG A 21 -1.72 -17.94 -1.12
CA ARG A 21 -1.89 -17.67 0.30
C ARG A 21 -3.08 -16.74 0.58
N CYS A 22 -3.27 -15.70 -0.22
CA CYS A 22 -4.44 -14.83 -0.12
C CYS A 22 -5.75 -15.59 -0.38
N LEU A 23 -5.81 -16.41 -1.44
CA LEU A 23 -6.97 -17.22 -1.78
C LEU A 23 -7.32 -18.20 -0.67
N TYR A 24 -6.33 -18.89 -0.09
CA TYR A 24 -6.55 -19.79 1.04
C TYR A 24 -7.29 -19.08 2.20
N TRP A 25 -6.80 -17.89 2.60
CA TRP A 25 -7.40 -17.14 3.70
C TRP A 25 -8.73 -16.47 3.33
N ALA A 26 -8.89 -16.01 2.09
CA ALA A 26 -10.14 -15.47 1.60
C ALA A 26 -11.23 -16.55 1.60
N GLU A 27 -10.93 -17.74 1.08
CA GLU A 27 -11.84 -18.89 1.07
C GLU A 27 -12.18 -19.39 2.47
N TYR A 28 -11.19 -19.45 3.37
CA TYR A 28 -11.41 -19.82 4.76
C TYR A 28 -12.40 -18.88 5.47
N ASN A 29 -12.40 -17.59 5.08
CA ASN A 29 -13.17 -16.54 5.74
C ASN A 29 -14.43 -16.09 4.98
N LYS A 30 -14.72 -16.65 3.80
CA LYS A 30 -15.78 -16.16 2.90
C LYS A 30 -17.20 -16.17 3.48
N PHE A 31 -17.45 -17.03 4.47
CA PHE A 31 -18.75 -17.12 5.15
C PHE A 31 -18.87 -16.18 6.35
N TYR A 32 -17.76 -15.60 6.79
CA TYR A 32 -17.68 -14.75 7.96
C TYR A 32 -17.49 -13.28 7.58
N VAL A 33 -16.85 -13.02 6.44
CA VAL A 33 -16.40 -11.70 6.02
C VAL A 33 -16.58 -11.52 4.52
N LYS A 34 -17.25 -10.42 4.11
CA LYS A 34 -17.45 -10.07 2.69
C LYS A 34 -16.18 -9.56 2.01
N SER A 35 -15.40 -8.70 2.68
CA SER A 35 -14.10 -8.21 2.22
C SER A 35 -13.14 -8.05 3.40
N ASN A 36 -11.87 -8.36 3.17
CA ASN A 36 -10.78 -8.23 4.14
C ASN A 36 -9.44 -8.02 3.42
N PHE A 37 -8.36 -7.88 4.17
CA PHE A 37 -7.03 -7.73 3.59
C PHE A 37 -6.64 -8.87 2.63
N PHE A 38 -7.08 -10.11 2.90
CA PHE A 38 -6.75 -11.24 2.04
C PHE A 38 -7.45 -11.15 0.68
N SER A 39 -8.73 -10.78 0.63
CA SER A 39 -9.46 -10.56 -0.63
C SER A 39 -8.89 -9.37 -1.41
N ASP A 40 -8.62 -8.26 -0.72
CA ASP A 40 -8.16 -7.04 -1.37
C ASP A 40 -6.73 -7.20 -1.90
N LEU A 41 -5.83 -7.83 -1.13
CA LEU A 41 -4.50 -8.17 -1.62
C LEU A 41 -4.56 -9.18 -2.78
N ASN A 42 -5.48 -10.15 -2.75
CA ASN A 42 -5.68 -11.07 -3.87
C ASN A 42 -6.02 -10.34 -5.18
N ASP A 43 -6.83 -9.30 -5.10
CA ASP A 43 -7.25 -8.50 -6.25
C ASP A 43 -6.10 -7.65 -6.78
N GLU A 44 -5.31 -7.04 -5.88
CA GLU A 44 -4.12 -6.26 -6.26
C GLU A 44 -3.05 -7.10 -6.99
N ILE A 45 -2.98 -8.41 -6.73
CA ILE A 45 -2.04 -9.31 -7.43
C ILE A 45 -2.46 -9.57 -8.89
N ASN A 46 -3.72 -9.37 -9.26
CA ASN A 46 -4.20 -9.65 -10.63
C ASN A 46 -3.51 -8.79 -11.68
N MET A 47 -3.30 -7.50 -11.39
CA MET A 47 -2.68 -6.57 -12.33
C MET A 47 -1.24 -6.95 -12.69
N PRO A 48 -0.29 -7.10 -11.74
CA PRO A 48 1.07 -7.50 -12.08
C PRO A 48 1.15 -8.88 -12.74
N LEU A 49 0.28 -9.83 -12.36
CA LEU A 49 0.21 -11.13 -13.03
C LEU A 49 -0.20 -11.01 -14.50
N THR A 50 -1.25 -10.24 -14.78
CA THR A 50 -1.74 -10.03 -16.16
C THR A 50 -0.65 -9.42 -17.02
N TYR A 51 0.06 -8.41 -16.52
CA TYR A 51 1.16 -7.78 -17.25
C TYR A 51 2.33 -8.72 -17.51
N LEU A 52 2.81 -9.44 -16.48
CA LEU A 52 3.96 -10.35 -16.64
C LEU A 52 3.64 -11.54 -17.54
N LEU A 53 2.45 -12.14 -17.42
CA LEU A 53 2.03 -13.23 -18.30
C LEU A 53 1.94 -12.75 -19.75
N ASN A 54 1.33 -11.59 -19.99
CA ASN A 54 1.23 -11.02 -21.33
C ASN A 54 2.60 -10.67 -21.91
N ASP A 55 3.53 -10.14 -21.11
CA ASP A 55 4.89 -9.86 -21.57
C ASP A 55 5.61 -11.15 -21.98
N GLU A 56 5.52 -12.20 -21.16
CA GLU A 56 6.10 -13.51 -21.50
C GLU A 56 5.48 -14.13 -22.75
N PHE A 57 4.15 -14.11 -22.89
CA PHE A 57 3.50 -14.59 -24.12
C PHE A 57 3.95 -13.79 -25.35
N THR A 58 4.10 -12.47 -25.20
CA THR A 58 4.57 -11.61 -26.29
C THR A 58 6.04 -11.90 -26.63
N ASN A 59 6.89 -12.20 -25.63
CA ASN A 59 8.28 -12.60 -25.87
C ASN A 59 8.38 -13.95 -26.63
N VAL A 60 7.44 -14.87 -26.38
CA VAL A 60 7.38 -16.17 -27.06
C VAL A 60 6.83 -16.05 -28.48
N ILE A 61 5.76 -15.27 -28.68
CA ILE A 61 5.04 -15.17 -29.98
C ILE A 61 5.67 -14.12 -30.91
N GLY A 62 6.42 -13.16 -30.35
CA GLY A 62 7.00 -12.02 -31.08
C GLY A 62 6.20 -10.74 -30.87
N ARG A 63 6.89 -9.58 -30.94
CA ARG A 63 6.32 -8.24 -30.69
C ARG A 63 5.78 -7.55 -31.95
N ASP A 64 5.87 -8.18 -33.12
CA ASP A 64 5.56 -7.53 -34.40
C ASP A 64 4.09 -7.07 -34.50
N GLY A 65 3.16 -7.86 -33.96
CA GLY A 65 1.72 -7.52 -33.96
C GLY A 65 1.37 -6.25 -33.19
N ILE A 66 2.22 -5.81 -32.25
CA ILE A 66 2.03 -4.54 -31.52
C ILE A 66 2.19 -3.35 -32.48
N GLY A 67 3.18 -3.40 -33.37
CA GLY A 67 3.42 -2.33 -34.34
C GLY A 67 2.26 -2.15 -35.31
N ASP A 68 1.69 -3.26 -35.78
CA ASP A 68 0.53 -3.26 -36.67
C ASP A 68 -0.73 -2.74 -35.97
N LEU A 69 -0.93 -3.11 -34.70
CA LEU A 69 -2.04 -2.60 -33.90
C LEU A 69 -1.94 -1.08 -33.70
N ILE A 70 -0.75 -0.58 -33.36
CA ILE A 70 -0.50 0.87 -33.21
C ILE A 70 -0.82 1.60 -34.52
N ALA A 71 -0.39 1.05 -35.65
CA ALA A 71 -0.68 1.65 -36.96
C ALA A 71 -2.20 1.70 -37.23
N LYS A 72 -2.91 0.59 -37.03
CA LYS A 72 -4.37 0.50 -37.24
C LYS A 72 -5.15 1.49 -36.37
N CYS A 73 -4.76 1.67 -35.10
CA CYS A 73 -5.42 2.63 -34.22
C CYS A 73 -5.27 4.09 -34.67
N ASN A 74 -4.22 4.40 -35.45
CA ASN A 74 -3.90 5.76 -35.90
C ASN A 74 -4.36 6.05 -37.35
N GLU A 75 -4.80 5.03 -38.11
CA GLU A 75 -5.12 5.15 -39.54
C GLU A 75 -6.26 6.15 -39.85
N LYS A 76 -7.27 6.21 -38.99
CA LYS A 76 -8.49 7.00 -39.23
C LYS A 76 -8.66 8.20 -38.30
N ASN A 77 -7.84 8.30 -37.25
CA ASN A 77 -7.89 9.39 -36.28
C ASN A 77 -9.31 9.69 -35.77
N GLU A 78 -10.14 8.66 -35.57
CA GLU A 78 -11.59 8.78 -35.31
C GLU A 78 -11.90 9.60 -34.05
N TYR A 79 -10.96 9.63 -33.10
CA TYR A 79 -11.05 10.35 -31.82
C TYR A 79 -10.10 11.57 -31.74
N PHE A 80 -9.58 12.05 -32.87
CA PHE A 80 -8.62 13.15 -32.92
C PHE A 80 -9.31 14.49 -33.19
N ASP A 81 -10.02 15.04 -32.19
CA ASP A 81 -10.83 16.26 -32.30
C ASP A 81 -10.32 17.42 -31.40
N TYR A 82 -9.01 17.49 -31.19
CA TYR A 82 -8.38 18.49 -30.33
C TYR A 82 -8.38 19.90 -30.95
N LEU A 83 -8.95 20.88 -30.23
CA LEU A 83 -9.08 22.26 -30.68
C LEU A 83 -7.73 22.94 -30.93
N GLU A 84 -6.72 22.63 -30.10
CA GLU A 84 -5.38 23.21 -30.19
C GLU A 84 -4.61 22.72 -31.41
N ILE A 85 -4.89 21.49 -31.85
CA ILE A 85 -4.12 20.78 -32.86
C ILE A 85 -4.73 20.93 -34.26
N LYS A 86 -6.03 21.24 -34.34
CA LYS A 86 -6.80 21.41 -35.58
C LYS A 86 -6.18 22.36 -36.62
N ASN A 87 -5.39 23.34 -36.19
CA ASN A 87 -4.72 24.33 -37.04
C ASN A 87 -3.19 24.18 -37.06
N SER A 88 -2.67 23.02 -36.63
CA SER A 88 -1.24 22.77 -36.48
C SER A 88 -0.74 21.73 -37.49
N ASN A 89 0.57 21.73 -37.76
CA ASN A 89 1.25 20.67 -38.49
C ASN A 89 1.62 19.52 -37.54
N TYR A 90 0.62 18.88 -36.94
CA TYR A 90 0.85 17.77 -36.03
C TYR A 90 1.41 16.55 -36.77
N ASP A 91 2.56 16.06 -36.31
CA ASP A 91 3.13 14.83 -36.82
C ASP A 91 2.45 13.62 -36.16
N HIS A 92 1.53 13.00 -36.90
CA HIS A 92 0.83 11.79 -36.48
C HIS A 92 1.75 10.59 -36.25
N ASN A 93 3.03 10.65 -36.65
CA ASN A 93 3.98 9.56 -36.36
C ASN A 93 4.55 9.61 -34.94
N LEU A 94 4.45 10.75 -34.23
CA LEU A 94 5.01 10.89 -32.88
C LEU A 94 4.48 9.82 -31.92
N ILE A 95 3.17 9.54 -31.97
CA ILE A 95 2.55 8.51 -31.13
C ILE A 95 3.03 7.11 -31.52
N ARG A 96 3.25 6.85 -32.82
CA ARG A 96 3.73 5.55 -33.30
C ARG A 96 5.14 5.28 -32.80
N GLU A 97 6.02 6.28 -32.87
CA GLU A 97 7.39 6.18 -32.39
C GLU A 97 7.44 6.00 -30.87
N ASP A 98 6.68 6.81 -30.13
CA ASP A 98 6.63 6.74 -28.66
C ASP A 98 6.05 5.40 -28.16
N LEU A 99 4.91 4.96 -28.69
CA LEU A 99 4.32 3.68 -28.30
C LEU A 99 5.20 2.49 -28.69
N LYS A 100 5.86 2.54 -29.86
CA LYS A 100 6.84 1.50 -30.21
C LYS A 100 8.00 1.50 -29.22
N HIS A 101 8.50 2.67 -28.83
CA HIS A 101 9.53 2.76 -27.81
C HIS A 101 9.06 2.19 -26.46
N ILE A 102 7.85 2.53 -26.01
CA ILE A 102 7.31 2.04 -24.74
C ILE A 102 7.08 0.52 -24.73
N TYR A 103 6.40 -0.01 -25.75
CA TYR A 103 5.94 -1.40 -25.76
C TYR A 103 6.93 -2.40 -26.37
N VAL A 104 7.91 -1.94 -27.14
CA VAL A 104 8.93 -2.81 -27.75
C VAL A 104 10.27 -2.67 -27.03
N TRP A 105 10.74 -1.45 -26.80
CA TRP A 105 12.09 -1.22 -26.22
C TRP A 105 12.07 -0.92 -24.71
N GLY A 106 10.95 -0.42 -24.19
CA GLY A 106 10.77 0.04 -22.82
C GLY A 106 9.96 -0.91 -21.93
N ALA A 107 9.71 -2.15 -22.38
CA ALA A 107 8.85 -3.10 -21.68
C ALA A 107 9.33 -3.39 -20.25
N ASP A 108 10.64 -3.54 -20.04
CA ASP A 108 11.24 -3.73 -18.71
C ASP A 108 10.92 -2.58 -17.75
N LYS A 109 10.92 -1.34 -18.25
CA LYS A 109 10.57 -0.16 -17.46
C LYS A 109 9.08 -0.19 -17.07
N GLN A 110 8.21 -0.66 -17.94
CA GLN A 110 6.78 -0.83 -17.63
C GLN A 110 6.57 -1.91 -16.58
N ILE A 111 7.26 -3.05 -16.70
CA ILE A 111 7.24 -4.12 -15.68
C ILE A 111 7.69 -3.58 -14.33
N TYR A 112 8.80 -2.85 -14.30
CA TYR A 112 9.32 -2.19 -13.10
C TYR A 112 8.25 -1.27 -12.46
N MET A 113 7.56 -0.46 -13.27
CA MET A 113 6.52 0.45 -12.78
C MET A 113 5.30 -0.30 -12.24
N VAL A 114 4.85 -1.34 -12.93
CA VAL A 114 3.71 -2.17 -12.51
C VAL A 114 4.02 -2.88 -11.19
N LEU A 115 5.19 -3.49 -11.05
CA LEU A 115 5.59 -4.17 -9.80
C LEU A 115 5.75 -3.19 -8.64
N THR A 116 6.32 -2.01 -8.90
CA THR A 116 6.46 -0.95 -7.89
C THR A 116 5.10 -0.44 -7.43
N ARG A 117 4.15 -0.23 -8.36
CA ARG A 117 2.76 0.13 -8.03
C ARG A 117 2.07 -0.95 -7.23
N PHE A 118 2.22 -2.20 -7.61
CA PHE A 118 1.68 -3.34 -6.89
C PHE A 118 2.14 -3.37 -5.43
N ILE A 119 3.44 -3.17 -5.16
CA ILE A 119 3.96 -3.12 -3.78
C ILE A 119 3.27 -2.01 -2.96
N ILE A 120 3.05 -0.85 -3.57
CA ILE A 120 2.35 0.27 -2.93
C ILE A 120 0.90 -0.10 -2.65
N SER A 121 0.17 -0.62 -3.64
CA SER A 121 -1.22 -1.02 -3.47
C SER A 121 -1.39 -2.12 -2.43
N ALA A 122 -0.50 -3.13 -2.43
CA ALA A 122 -0.47 -4.19 -1.42
C ALA A 122 -0.31 -3.63 -0.01
N PHE A 123 0.58 -2.65 0.17
CA PHE A 123 0.73 -1.97 1.46
C PHE A 123 -0.46 -1.07 1.79
N SER A 124 -1.07 -0.40 0.81
CA SER A 124 -2.27 0.42 1.03
C SER A 124 -3.47 -0.42 1.48
N ALA A 125 -3.65 -1.62 0.93
CA ALA A 125 -4.65 -2.58 1.42
C ALA A 125 -4.36 -2.98 2.87
N PHE A 126 -3.11 -3.33 3.19
CA PHE A 126 -2.70 -3.64 4.56
C PHE A 126 -2.96 -2.46 5.52
N GLU A 127 -2.53 -1.25 5.15
CA GLU A 127 -2.68 -0.02 5.91
C GLU A 127 -4.14 0.27 6.22
N PHE A 128 -5.02 0.13 5.23
CA PHE A 128 -6.47 0.33 5.40
C PHE A 128 -7.04 -0.60 6.47
N TRP A 129 -6.77 -1.91 6.36
CA TRP A 129 -7.33 -2.90 7.27
C TRP A 129 -6.76 -2.84 8.68
N MET A 130 -5.47 -2.52 8.82
CA MET A 130 -4.88 -2.23 10.13
C MET A 130 -5.50 -0.98 10.76
N CYS A 131 -5.71 0.09 9.99
CA CYS A 131 -6.32 1.33 10.47
C CYS A 131 -7.81 1.15 10.85
N LYS A 132 -8.56 0.32 10.11
CA LYS A 132 -9.92 -0.07 10.50
C LYS A 132 -9.93 -0.81 11.83
N SER A 133 -8.99 -1.74 11.99
CA SER A 133 -8.87 -2.54 13.22
C SER A 133 -8.46 -1.71 14.43
N TYR A 134 -7.71 -0.62 14.22
CA TYR A 134 -7.39 0.33 15.28
C TYR A 134 -8.63 0.88 15.97
N ASP A 135 -9.66 1.30 15.23
CA ASP A 135 -10.85 1.90 15.82
C ASP A 135 -11.60 0.89 16.71
N ILE A 136 -11.66 -0.38 16.28
CA ILE A 136 -12.23 -1.50 17.04
C ILE A 136 -11.41 -1.77 18.31
N ILE A 137 -10.10 -1.97 18.17
CA ILE A 137 -9.20 -2.32 19.29
C ILE A 137 -9.17 -1.17 20.30
N LYS A 138 -9.10 0.09 19.84
CA LYS A 138 -9.12 1.26 20.71
C LYS A 138 -10.39 1.34 21.56
N SER A 139 -11.55 0.97 21.01
CA SER A 139 -12.82 0.98 21.76
C SER A 139 -12.83 -0.04 22.91
N ASN A 140 -12.23 -1.22 22.69
CA ASN A 140 -12.14 -2.30 23.68
C ASN A 140 -11.02 -2.08 24.71
N HIS A 141 -9.94 -1.39 24.32
CA HIS A 141 -8.89 -0.95 25.23
C HIS A 141 -9.19 0.46 25.71
N LYS A 142 -10.15 0.60 26.64
CA LYS A 142 -10.40 1.88 27.34
C LYS A 142 -9.06 2.44 27.78
N SER A 143 -8.68 3.57 27.19
CA SER A 143 -7.44 4.23 27.58
C SER A 143 -7.47 4.44 29.10
N LYS A 144 -6.39 4.06 29.80
CA LYS A 144 -6.19 4.35 31.24
C LYS A 144 -5.96 5.86 31.46
N ASN A 145 -6.79 6.69 30.83
CA ASN A 145 -6.37 7.86 30.07
C ASN A 145 -5.94 9.02 30.97
N SER A 146 -4.65 9.11 31.26
CA SER A 146 -4.04 10.31 31.86
C SER A 146 -4.37 11.58 31.06
N LYS A 147 -4.55 11.47 29.73
CA LYS A 147 -5.00 12.57 28.88
C LYS A 147 -6.45 12.99 29.14
N LEU A 148 -7.35 12.05 29.42
CA LEU A 148 -8.76 12.38 29.68
C LEU A 148 -8.92 12.98 31.08
N LYS A 149 -8.18 12.48 32.07
CA LYS A 149 -8.06 13.13 33.39
C LYS A 149 -7.45 14.54 33.30
N LYS A 150 -6.46 14.72 32.43
CA LYS A 150 -5.82 16.03 32.17
C LYS A 150 -6.76 16.98 31.43
N LEU A 151 -7.53 16.48 30.47
CA LEU A 151 -8.56 17.25 29.78
C LEU A 151 -9.69 17.64 30.75
N GLU A 152 -10.17 16.72 31.59
CA GLU A 152 -11.13 17.02 32.66
C GLU A 152 -10.59 18.09 33.61
N SER A 153 -9.31 18.04 34.01
CA SER A 153 -8.74 19.08 34.87
C SER A 153 -8.63 20.43 34.16
N GLN A 154 -8.27 20.43 32.87
CA GLN A 154 -8.21 21.66 32.06
C GLN A 154 -9.60 22.25 31.83
N LEU A 155 -10.63 21.43 31.62
CA LEU A 155 -12.02 21.86 31.51
C LEU A 155 -12.56 22.43 32.83
N LYS A 156 -12.23 21.82 33.98
CA LYS A 156 -12.57 22.38 35.30
C LYS A 156 -11.94 23.76 35.50
N LYS A 157 -10.64 23.89 35.19
CA LYS A 157 -9.91 25.16 35.27
C LYS A 157 -10.47 26.22 34.31
N TYR A 158 -10.96 25.81 33.14
CA TYR A 158 -11.63 26.69 32.20
C TYR A 158 -12.94 27.26 32.78
N VAL A 159 -13.75 26.43 33.46
CA VAL A 159 -14.99 26.88 34.13
C VAL A 159 -14.67 27.83 35.29
N GLU A 160 -13.63 27.56 36.07
CA GLU A 160 -13.17 28.43 37.17
C GLU A 160 -12.78 29.82 36.63
N LEU A 161 -11.92 29.87 35.60
CA LEU A 161 -11.48 31.13 34.98
C LEU A 161 -12.62 31.91 34.32
N TYR A 162 -13.62 31.21 33.78
CA TYR A 162 -14.82 31.83 33.21
C TYR A 162 -15.65 32.53 34.28
N ASN A 163 -15.84 31.87 35.44
CA ASN A 163 -16.58 32.42 36.56
C ASN A 163 -15.83 33.59 37.23
N ASP A 164 -14.50 33.55 37.25
CA ASP A 164 -13.65 34.61 37.82
C ASP A 164 -13.48 35.83 36.90
N GLY A 165 -14.03 35.81 35.68
CA GLY A 165 -13.97 36.92 34.73
C GLY A 165 -12.58 37.21 34.14
N ASN A 166 -11.63 36.27 34.26
CA ASN A 166 -10.27 36.44 33.77
C ASN A 166 -10.15 36.05 32.29
N VAL A 167 -10.50 37.00 31.41
CA VAL A 167 -10.62 36.79 29.96
C VAL A 167 -9.30 36.38 29.29
N GLU A 168 -8.16 36.98 29.68
CA GLU A 168 -6.85 36.65 29.08
C GLU A 168 -6.38 35.23 29.42
N ALA A 169 -6.51 34.82 30.68
CA ALA A 169 -6.15 33.48 31.11
C ALA A 169 -7.08 32.41 30.51
N LEU A 170 -8.36 32.75 30.33
CA LEU A 170 -9.36 31.90 29.68
C LEU A 170 -9.00 31.65 28.21
N ASP A 171 -8.67 32.70 27.46
CA ASP A 171 -8.37 32.59 26.03
C ASP A 171 -7.04 31.85 25.77
N SER A 172 -6.05 32.04 26.64
CA SER A 172 -4.80 31.26 26.63
C SER A 172 -5.05 29.76 26.88
N LEU A 173 -5.85 29.42 27.89
CA LEU A 173 -6.20 28.03 28.20
C LEU A 173 -7.05 27.39 27.08
N LYS A 174 -7.96 28.17 26.48
CA LYS A 174 -8.76 27.74 25.32
C LYS A 174 -7.87 27.38 24.14
N HIS A 175 -6.89 28.23 23.81
CA HIS A 175 -5.91 27.94 22.77
C HIS A 175 -5.05 26.72 23.10
N GLU A 176 -4.64 26.55 24.37
CA GLU A 176 -3.89 25.38 24.82
C GLU A 176 -4.70 24.08 24.66
N ILE A 177 -5.99 24.10 25.04
CA ILE A 177 -6.90 22.96 24.87
C ILE A 177 -7.00 22.65 23.38
N PHE A 178 -7.38 23.61 22.53
CA PHE A 178 -7.57 23.37 21.10
C PHE A 178 -6.30 22.91 20.37
N ALA A 179 -5.14 23.49 20.70
CA ALA A 179 -3.86 23.08 20.12
C ALA A 179 -3.47 21.65 20.53
N LYS A 180 -3.81 21.21 21.75
CA LYS A 180 -3.47 19.88 22.28
C LYS A 180 -4.55 18.82 22.05
N THR A 181 -5.78 19.21 21.71
CA THR A 181 -6.87 18.30 21.34
C THR A 181 -6.83 17.90 19.87
N ASN A 182 -5.77 18.24 19.12
CA ASN A 182 -5.65 17.77 17.74
C ASN A 182 -5.69 16.22 17.75
N SER A 183 -6.83 15.69 17.32
CA SER A 183 -7.23 14.29 17.48
C SER A 183 -6.73 13.42 16.33
N TYR A 184 -6.03 14.03 15.37
CA TYR A 184 -5.43 13.32 14.26
C TYR A 184 -4.39 12.33 14.79
N VAL A 185 -4.64 11.06 14.51
CA VAL A 185 -3.70 9.96 14.73
C VAL A 185 -3.29 9.47 13.35
N SER A 186 -2.00 9.55 13.05
CA SER A 186 -1.48 9.11 11.76
C SER A 186 -1.70 7.60 11.57
N SER A 187 -1.76 7.16 10.31
CA SER A 187 -1.89 5.72 10.01
C SER A 187 -0.75 4.90 10.62
N ARG A 188 0.49 5.40 10.59
CA ARG A 188 1.62 4.76 11.27
C ARG A 188 1.35 4.55 12.77
N GLU A 189 0.92 5.58 13.48
CA GLU A 189 0.57 5.46 14.92
C GLU A 189 -0.59 4.48 15.15
N LYS A 190 -1.58 4.43 14.24
CA LYS A 190 -2.67 3.44 14.32
C LYS A 190 -2.15 2.01 14.18
N ILE A 191 -1.29 1.75 13.19
CA ILE A 191 -0.69 0.43 12.95
C ILE A 191 0.18 0.02 14.16
N ASP A 192 1.05 0.92 14.63
CA ASP A 192 1.92 0.66 15.79
C ASP A 192 1.09 0.33 17.04
N PHE A 193 -0.01 1.06 17.26
CA PHE A 193 -0.93 0.77 18.36
C PHE A 193 -1.56 -0.61 18.21
N VAL A 194 -2.07 -0.97 17.04
CA VAL A 194 -2.64 -2.30 16.79
C VAL A 194 -1.61 -3.39 17.09
N ILE A 195 -0.41 -3.29 16.50
CA ILE A 195 0.70 -4.23 16.71
C ILE A 195 1.05 -4.37 18.20
N SER A 196 0.98 -3.29 18.98
CA SER A 196 1.26 -3.33 20.43
C SER A 196 0.21 -4.06 21.28
N LYS A 197 -0.99 -4.34 20.74
CA LYS A 197 -2.11 -4.97 21.48
C LYS A 197 -2.36 -6.43 21.11
N MET A 198 -1.89 -6.85 19.94
CA MET A 198 -2.10 -8.21 19.46
C MET A 198 -1.25 -9.22 20.23
N ASN A 199 -1.79 -10.42 20.41
CA ASN A 199 -1.00 -11.59 20.74
C ASN A 199 -0.63 -12.32 19.45
N PHE A 200 0.66 -12.54 19.21
CA PHE A 200 1.15 -13.18 17.98
C PHE A 200 1.07 -14.70 18.10
N VAL A 201 0.19 -15.33 17.30
CA VAL A 201 -0.04 -16.78 17.31
C VAL A 201 0.81 -17.47 16.24
N ASN A 202 0.95 -16.84 15.07
CA ASN A 202 1.74 -17.29 13.93
C ASN A 202 3.15 -16.70 13.98
N LEU A 203 3.30 -15.40 14.20
CA LEU A 203 4.59 -14.71 14.33
C LEU A 203 5.17 -14.81 15.75
N LYS A 204 5.31 -16.03 16.28
CA LYS A 204 5.94 -16.26 17.61
C LYS A 204 7.44 -16.02 17.61
N ASP A 205 8.07 -16.22 16.45
CA ASP A 205 9.49 -15.96 16.26
C ASP A 205 9.77 -14.46 16.31
N LYS A 206 10.54 -14.04 17.31
CA LYS A 206 10.88 -12.63 17.54
C LYS A 206 11.65 -12.03 16.36
N GLU A 207 12.54 -12.77 15.72
CA GLU A 207 13.33 -12.25 14.60
C GLU A 207 12.44 -11.99 13.39
N LYS A 208 11.52 -12.92 13.09
CA LYS A 208 10.54 -12.73 12.01
C LYS A 208 9.57 -11.57 12.30
N LEU A 209 9.15 -11.42 13.55
CA LEU A 209 8.28 -10.31 13.95
C LEU A 209 8.97 -8.96 13.77
N GLU A 210 10.24 -8.83 14.18
CA GLU A 210 10.99 -7.59 13.96
C GLU A 210 11.20 -7.31 12.46
N LYS A 211 11.52 -8.31 11.65
CA LYS A 211 11.57 -8.15 10.18
C LYS A 211 10.24 -7.69 9.58
N ALA A 212 9.11 -8.20 10.09
CA ALA A 212 7.80 -7.78 9.63
C ALA A 212 7.52 -6.30 9.98
N LYS A 213 7.92 -5.85 11.18
CA LYS A 213 7.82 -4.44 11.59
C LYS A 213 8.75 -3.53 10.77
N GLU A 214 9.98 -3.96 10.50
CA GLU A 214 10.91 -3.25 9.62
C GLU A 214 10.34 -3.10 8.21
N LEU A 215 9.75 -4.16 7.66
CA LEU A 215 9.06 -4.11 6.38
C LEU A 215 7.93 -3.08 6.37
N VAL A 216 7.04 -3.12 7.37
CA VAL A 216 5.95 -2.12 7.51
C VAL A 216 6.51 -0.69 7.58
N SER A 217 7.57 -0.47 8.38
CA SER A 217 8.21 0.83 8.51
C SER A 217 8.78 1.33 7.17
N PHE A 218 9.46 0.46 6.43
CA PHE A 218 9.99 0.76 5.10
C PHE A 218 8.88 1.07 4.09
N LEU A 219 7.82 0.27 4.08
CA LEU A 219 6.71 0.42 3.13
C LEU A 219 5.94 1.73 3.30
N PHE A 220 5.90 2.33 4.50
CA PHE A 220 5.40 3.70 4.68
C PHE A 220 6.18 4.72 3.86
N SER A 221 7.51 4.67 3.91
CA SER A 221 8.36 5.54 3.11
C SER A 221 8.22 5.25 1.63
N PHE A 222 8.11 3.97 1.28
CA PHE A 222 7.93 3.50 -0.09
C PHE A 222 6.60 4.00 -0.69
N ARG A 223 5.50 3.90 0.04
CA ARG A 223 4.16 4.34 -0.40
C ARG A 223 4.13 5.82 -0.76
N ASN A 224 4.87 6.67 -0.05
CA ASN A 224 4.90 8.11 -0.33
C ASN A 224 5.49 8.46 -1.71
N THR A 225 6.17 7.53 -2.36
CA THR A 225 6.72 7.72 -3.72
C THR A 225 5.63 7.77 -4.79
N ILE A 226 4.41 7.26 -4.52
CA ILE A 226 3.30 7.25 -5.50
C ILE A 226 2.94 8.65 -5.99
N HIS A 227 3.03 9.65 -5.09
CA HIS A 227 2.71 11.04 -5.39
C HIS A 227 3.79 11.73 -6.26
N ASN A 228 4.94 11.09 -6.46
CA ASN A 228 6.10 11.64 -7.14
C ASN A 228 6.57 10.73 -8.28
N VAL A 229 5.64 10.06 -8.96
CA VAL A 229 5.93 9.15 -10.09
C VAL A 229 6.97 8.08 -9.70
N MET A 230 6.81 7.51 -8.51
CA MET A 230 7.70 6.49 -7.94
C MET A 230 9.12 6.99 -7.61
N VAL A 231 9.31 8.30 -7.44
CA VAL A 231 10.58 8.88 -7.00
C VAL A 231 10.50 9.25 -5.52
N ASN A 232 11.53 8.91 -4.74
CA ASN A 232 11.63 9.38 -3.37
C ASN A 232 12.02 10.86 -3.36
N LYS A 233 11.15 11.70 -2.78
CA LYS A 233 11.37 13.14 -2.61
C LYS A 233 11.40 13.57 -1.14
N SER A 234 11.62 12.63 -0.22
CA SER A 234 11.52 12.92 1.21
C SER A 234 12.76 13.60 1.81
N GLY A 235 13.83 13.82 1.04
CA GLY A 235 15.10 14.34 1.55
C GLY A 235 15.90 13.35 2.41
N LYS A 236 15.53 12.07 2.41
CA LYS A 236 16.16 11.01 3.22
C LYS A 236 16.28 9.74 2.39
N ASP A 237 17.32 8.97 2.66
CA ASP A 237 17.50 7.64 2.08
C ASP A 237 16.90 6.58 3.01
N TYR A 238 16.29 5.56 2.41
CA TYR A 238 15.82 4.38 3.14
C TYR A 238 16.41 3.13 2.52
N LYS A 239 16.67 2.12 3.35
CA LYS A 239 17.13 0.81 2.91
C LYS A 239 16.47 -0.25 3.77
N ILE A 240 16.15 -1.38 3.17
CA ILE A 240 15.77 -2.60 3.87
C ILE A 240 16.54 -3.78 3.29
N GLU A 241 16.88 -4.73 4.16
CA GLU A 241 17.44 -6.02 3.79
C GLU A 241 16.53 -7.11 4.38
N ILE A 242 15.84 -7.85 3.52
CA ILE A 242 14.81 -8.80 3.94
C ILE A 242 14.76 -9.98 2.98
N ASN A 243 14.57 -11.18 3.52
CA ASN A 243 14.49 -12.41 2.73
C ASN A 243 15.66 -12.60 1.73
N GLY A 244 16.87 -12.20 2.14
CA GLY A 244 18.07 -12.33 1.31
C GLY A 244 18.17 -11.31 0.16
N THR A 245 17.30 -10.31 0.11
CA THR A 245 17.36 -9.22 -0.87
C THR A 245 17.46 -7.85 -0.22
N LYS A 246 18.08 -6.92 -0.92
CA LYS A 246 18.15 -5.51 -0.55
C LYS A 246 17.27 -4.64 -1.44
N VAL A 247 16.59 -3.68 -0.81
CA VAL A 247 15.89 -2.59 -1.52
C VAL A 247 16.38 -1.25 -1.00
N GLU A 248 16.74 -0.36 -1.91
CA GLU A 248 17.16 1.00 -1.61
C GLU A 248 16.14 1.99 -2.16
N LEU A 249 15.84 3.00 -1.36
CA LEU A 249 14.99 4.11 -1.72
C LEU A 249 15.77 5.41 -1.45
N LEU A 250 16.70 5.71 -2.36
CA LEU A 250 17.57 6.88 -2.27
C LEU A 250 16.81 8.15 -2.65
N ASN A 251 17.16 9.27 -2.02
CA ASN A 251 16.56 10.56 -2.29
C ASN A 251 16.77 10.96 -3.76
N ASN A 252 15.73 11.56 -4.36
CA ASN A 252 15.64 11.91 -5.78
C ASN A 252 15.76 10.73 -6.76
N SER A 253 15.59 9.49 -6.31
CA SER A 253 15.71 8.30 -7.16
C SER A 253 14.47 7.42 -7.06
N ALA A 254 14.25 6.62 -8.11
CA ALA A 254 13.30 5.52 -8.08
C ALA A 254 13.85 4.36 -7.21
N PRO A 255 12.99 3.52 -6.60
CA PRO A 255 13.45 2.42 -5.78
C PRO A 255 14.34 1.43 -6.54
N ASN A 256 15.45 1.05 -5.96
CA ASN A 256 16.38 0.08 -6.53
C ASN A 256 16.20 -1.27 -5.83
N PHE A 257 15.87 -2.30 -6.60
CA PHE A 257 15.65 -3.66 -6.10
C PHE A 257 16.78 -4.56 -6.55
N GLU A 258 17.45 -5.22 -5.60
CA GLU A 258 18.42 -6.27 -5.94
C GLU A 258 17.71 -7.50 -6.53
N ASN A 259 16.60 -7.92 -5.92
CA ASN A 259 15.76 -9.00 -6.44
C ASN A 259 14.27 -8.72 -6.15
N TYR A 260 13.52 -8.43 -7.22
CA TYR A 260 12.08 -8.18 -7.15
C TYR A 260 11.29 -9.36 -6.61
N ALA A 261 11.58 -10.59 -7.06
CA ALA A 261 10.83 -11.78 -6.67
C ALA A 261 10.99 -12.06 -5.17
N GLN A 262 12.21 -11.93 -4.65
CA GLN A 262 12.49 -12.08 -3.22
C GLN A 262 11.82 -10.99 -2.36
N PHE A 263 11.75 -9.76 -2.86
CA PHE A 263 11.04 -8.69 -2.16
C PHE A 263 9.52 -8.89 -2.20
N ILE A 264 8.95 -9.31 -3.35
CA ILE A 264 7.52 -9.71 -3.44
C ILE A 264 7.24 -10.85 -2.45
N HIS A 265 8.14 -11.83 -2.35
CA HIS A 265 8.01 -12.92 -1.38
C HIS A 265 8.00 -12.40 0.06
N SER A 266 8.74 -11.33 0.38
CA SER A 266 8.71 -10.73 1.72
C SER A 266 7.35 -10.16 2.11
N LEU A 267 6.47 -9.84 1.15
CA LEU A 267 5.10 -9.37 1.42
C LEU A 267 4.22 -10.45 2.11
N HIS A 268 4.65 -11.71 2.10
CA HIS A 268 4.05 -12.75 2.94
C HIS A 268 4.04 -12.37 4.43
N LEU A 269 5.00 -11.57 4.91
CA LEU A 269 5.02 -11.09 6.29
C LEU A 269 3.85 -10.15 6.62
N LEU A 270 3.31 -9.43 5.64
CA LEU A 270 2.08 -8.64 5.83
C LEU A 270 0.88 -9.56 6.04
N ILE A 271 0.81 -10.67 5.31
CA ILE A 271 -0.19 -11.72 5.50
C ILE A 271 -0.03 -12.34 6.88
N ASP A 272 1.18 -12.67 7.31
CA ASP A 272 1.45 -13.20 8.66
C ASP A 272 0.96 -12.24 9.77
N LEU A 273 1.30 -10.95 9.67
CA LEU A 273 0.85 -9.92 10.61
C LEU A 273 -0.68 -9.80 10.64
N TYR A 274 -1.32 -9.80 9.46
CA TYR A 274 -2.76 -9.68 9.39
C TYR A 274 -3.48 -10.96 9.85
N CYS A 275 -2.91 -12.15 9.65
CA CYS A 275 -3.42 -13.40 10.22
C CYS A 275 -3.48 -13.33 11.75
N ASP A 276 -2.42 -12.84 12.39
CA ASP A 276 -2.39 -12.67 13.85
C ASP A 276 -3.41 -11.63 14.32
N LEU A 277 -3.57 -10.52 13.58
CA LEU A 277 -4.63 -9.56 13.83
C LEU A 277 -6.01 -10.20 13.73
N PHE A 278 -6.25 -10.94 12.65
CA PHE A 278 -7.53 -11.57 12.37
C PHE A 278 -7.91 -12.57 13.47
N MET A 279 -6.97 -13.41 13.89
CA MET A 279 -7.17 -14.33 15.02
C MET A 279 -7.39 -13.59 16.34
N TYR A 280 -6.63 -12.51 16.59
CA TYR A 280 -6.80 -11.69 17.78
C TYR A 280 -8.20 -11.07 17.85
N LEU A 281 -8.68 -10.50 16.75
CA LEU A 281 -10.01 -9.89 16.66
C LEU A 281 -11.11 -10.94 16.82
N GLY A 282 -11.00 -12.08 16.14
CA GLY A 282 -11.97 -13.17 16.27
C GLY A 282 -12.08 -13.75 17.68
N GLY A 283 -10.98 -13.77 18.44
CA GLY A 283 -10.98 -14.24 19.83
C GLY A 283 -11.33 -13.17 20.88
N SER A 284 -11.09 -11.89 20.60
CA SER A 284 -11.16 -10.82 21.59
C SER A 284 -12.32 -9.83 21.39
N VAL A 285 -12.99 -9.86 20.22
CA VAL A 285 -14.04 -8.90 19.87
C VAL A 285 -15.34 -9.63 19.54
N PRO A 286 -16.38 -9.52 20.38
CA PRO A 286 -17.72 -10.03 20.07
C PRO A 286 -18.23 -9.44 18.75
N ASN A 287 -18.86 -10.27 17.91
CA ASN A 287 -19.43 -9.86 16.62
C ASN A 287 -18.45 -9.24 15.61
N PHE A 288 -17.15 -9.54 15.69
CA PHE A 288 -16.14 -9.08 14.72
C PHE A 288 -16.57 -9.28 13.25
N HIS A 289 -17.23 -10.41 12.96
CA HIS A 289 -17.74 -10.76 11.64
C HIS A 289 -18.79 -9.77 11.09
N GLU A 290 -19.62 -9.16 11.95
CA GLU A 290 -20.63 -8.17 11.52
C GLU A 290 -19.96 -6.88 11.03
N ILE A 291 -18.88 -6.46 11.69
CA ILE A 291 -18.13 -5.22 11.39
C ILE A 291 -17.37 -5.33 10.06
N THR A 292 -16.89 -6.54 9.74
CA THR A 292 -16.24 -6.81 8.45
C THR A 292 -17.23 -6.96 7.29
N ASN A 293 -18.53 -7.04 7.58
CA ASN A 293 -19.60 -7.21 6.58
C ASN A 293 -20.33 -5.92 6.22
N GLU A 294 -20.03 -4.79 6.87
CA GLU A 294 -20.61 -3.47 6.52
C GLU A 294 -20.10 -2.91 5.18
N PHE A 295 -19.28 -3.65 4.43
CA PHE A 295 -18.69 -3.24 3.16
C PHE A 295 -18.78 -4.36 2.12
#